data_AF-G3K7H8-F1
#
_entry.id   AF-G3K7H8-F1
#
_cell.length_a   1.000
_cell.length_b   1.000
_cell.length_c   1.000
_cell.angle_alpha   90.00
_cell.angle_beta   90.00
_cell.angle_gamma   90.00
#
_symmetry.space_group_name_H-M   'P 1'
#
loop_
_entity.id
_entity.type
_entity.pdbx_description
1 polymer ?
#
loop_
_entity_poly.entity_id
_entity_poly.type
_entity_poly.pdbx_seq_one_letter_code
_entity_poly.pdbx_strand_id
1 'polypeptide(L)'
;YNGIVKYIKDLLTKKWHYVILDEGHKIRNPDTQVSKLVKKFDTTHKILITGSPMQNSLQELWSLFDFMRPGLLGTYNAFMDHFATPITQGGYANATQHQEATALEIAKALKNIITPYILRRTKAEVQEHIKLPEKNEQVLFCALTREQRDLYMGYLMGSTVRSILDKDSKFGDPIRARVLVALTTLRKICNHPDLYLYEAHDDDEDIDEESFGNWKRSGKMSVVHSLLKIWLKQGHRTLIFSQSRAMLCILEQHLQKHKFEYLKMDGSVSVAQRQNLIKTFNENAKFLVFLATTRVGGLGVNLTGADRVIIYDPD
;
A
#
# COMPACT_ATOMS: atom_id res chain seq x y z
N TYR A 1 5.77 10.89 -12.02
CA TYR A 1 4.70 10.26 -12.80
C TYR A 1 3.59 11.22 -13.22
N ASN A 2 2.80 11.83 -12.33
CA ASN A 2 1.72 12.75 -12.73
C ASN A 2 2.19 13.94 -13.59
N GLY A 3 3.38 14.49 -13.29
CA GLY A 3 3.98 15.53 -14.13
C GLY A 3 4.25 15.07 -15.56
N ILE A 4 4.59 13.80 -15.79
CA ILE A 4 4.78 13.24 -17.14
C ILE A 4 3.44 13.30 -17.88
N VAL A 5 2.35 12.86 -17.25
CA VAL A 5 1.01 12.92 -17.88
C VAL A 5 0.64 14.35 -18.29
N LYS A 6 0.94 15.32 -17.43
CA LYS A 6 0.60 16.73 -17.66
C LYS A 6 1.48 17.41 -18.71
N TYR A 7 2.78 17.11 -18.73
CA TYR A 7 3.78 17.86 -19.52
C TYR A 7 4.47 17.02 -20.60
N ILE A 8 3.91 15.86 -20.98
CA ILE A 8 4.57 14.94 -21.93
C ILE A 8 4.91 15.61 -23.27
N LYS A 9 4.04 16.50 -23.76
CA LYS A 9 4.24 17.17 -25.05
C LYS A 9 5.55 17.96 -25.05
N ASP A 10 5.76 18.76 -24.01
CA ASP A 10 6.97 19.57 -23.85
C ASP A 10 8.19 18.70 -23.60
N LEU A 11 8.05 17.65 -22.78
CA LEU A 11 9.13 16.74 -22.44
C LEU A 11 9.63 15.94 -23.66
N LEU A 12 8.75 15.53 -24.57
CA LEU A 12 9.13 14.78 -25.78
C LEU A 12 9.79 15.65 -26.86
N THR A 13 9.69 16.99 -26.78
CA THR A 13 10.44 17.87 -27.70
C THR A 13 11.95 17.84 -27.44
N LYS A 14 12.36 17.37 -26.26
CA LYS A 14 13.76 17.32 -25.85
C LYS A 14 14.32 15.91 -26.07
N LYS A 15 15.58 15.83 -26.49
CA LYS A 15 16.34 14.58 -26.56
C LYS A 15 16.93 14.27 -25.19
N TRP A 16 16.48 13.18 -24.58
CA TRP A 16 16.96 12.74 -23.27
C TRP A 16 18.05 11.68 -23.44
N HIS A 17 19.18 11.86 -22.78
CA HIS A 17 20.27 10.87 -22.78
C HIS A 17 20.03 9.73 -21.79
N TYR A 18 19.24 9.98 -20.75
CA TYR A 18 18.98 9.02 -19.68
C TYR A 18 17.55 9.18 -19.15
N VAL A 19 16.91 8.07 -18.85
CA VAL A 19 15.64 8.06 -18.10
C VAL A 19 15.77 7.09 -16.93
N ILE A 20 15.62 7.61 -15.72
CA ILE A 20 15.59 6.82 -14.48
C ILE A 20 14.17 6.88 -13.93
N LEU A 21 13.53 5.71 -13.82
CA LEU A 21 12.25 5.57 -13.15
C LEU A 21 12.49 5.04 -11.73
N ASP A 22 12.27 5.90 -10.75
CA ASP A 22 12.14 5.45 -9.37
C ASP A 22 10.72 4.89 -9.12
N GLU A 23 10.62 3.91 -8.23
CA GLU A 23 9.37 3.21 -7.92
C GLU A 23 8.68 2.64 -9.17
N GLY A 24 9.41 1.88 -9.98
CA GLY A 24 8.94 1.31 -11.25
C GLY A 24 7.70 0.44 -11.12
N HIS A 25 7.33 0.01 -9.91
CA HIS A 25 6.03 -0.63 -9.66
C HIS A 25 4.83 0.22 -10.13
N LYS A 26 4.99 1.55 -10.28
CA LYS A 26 3.96 2.46 -10.81
C LYS A 26 3.60 2.23 -12.29
N ILE A 27 4.45 1.55 -13.07
CA ILE A 27 4.22 1.28 -14.50
C ILE A 27 3.96 -0.20 -14.82
N ARG A 28 3.63 -1.00 -13.80
CA ARG A 28 3.37 -2.44 -13.95
C ARG A 28 2.19 -2.76 -14.83
N ASN A 29 1.12 -1.95 -14.75
CA ASN A 29 -0.02 -2.11 -15.64
C ASN A 29 0.30 -1.42 -16.99
N PRO A 30 0.43 -2.20 -18.09
CA PRO A 30 0.78 -1.66 -19.40
C PRO A 30 -0.31 -0.74 -19.98
N ASP A 31 -1.56 -0.87 -19.52
CA ASP A 31 -2.69 -0.11 -20.04
C ASP A 31 -2.80 1.30 -19.48
N THR A 32 -2.13 1.57 -18.35
CA THR A 32 -2.18 2.88 -17.72
C THR A 32 -1.60 3.97 -18.63
N GLN A 33 -2.21 5.15 -18.57
CA GLN A 33 -1.74 6.31 -19.32
C GLN A 33 -0.27 6.61 -19.03
N VAL A 34 0.15 6.49 -17.76
CA VAL A 34 1.53 6.71 -17.34
C VAL A 34 2.48 5.74 -18.05
N SER A 35 2.21 4.43 -18.04
CA SER A 35 3.04 3.43 -18.74
C SER A 35 3.17 3.73 -20.23
N LYS A 36 2.04 4.04 -20.89
CA LYS A 36 2.01 4.37 -22.32
C LYS A 36 2.81 5.61 -22.67
N LEU A 37 2.77 6.65 -21.83
CA LEU A 37 3.50 7.90 -22.07
C LEU A 37 5.00 7.76 -21.76
N VAL A 38 5.36 7.06 -20.70
CA VAL A 38 6.76 6.87 -20.29
C VAL A 38 7.52 6.01 -21.30
N LYS A 39 6.87 5.05 -21.95
CA LYS A 39 7.48 4.25 -23.02
C LYS A 39 7.79 5.05 -24.29
N LYS A 40 7.23 6.25 -24.47
CA LYS A 40 7.51 7.13 -25.63
C LYS A 40 8.86 7.82 -25.58
N PHE A 41 9.53 7.83 -24.43
CA PHE A 41 10.87 8.39 -24.34
C PHE A 41 11.86 7.52 -25.13
N ASP A 42 12.34 8.09 -26.22
CA ASP A 42 13.40 7.50 -27.04
C ASP A 42 14.76 7.89 -26.45
N THR A 43 15.37 6.93 -25.76
CA THR A 43 16.68 7.09 -25.13
C THR A 43 17.39 5.75 -25.06
N THR A 44 18.71 5.78 -25.22
CA THR A 44 19.57 4.59 -25.17
C THR A 44 19.66 4.01 -23.76
N HIS A 45 19.55 4.86 -22.73
CA HIS A 45 19.78 4.45 -21.35
C HIS A 45 18.52 4.59 -20.50
N LYS A 46 17.94 3.44 -20.12
CA LYS A 46 16.75 3.34 -19.28
C LYS A 46 17.07 2.51 -18.04
N ILE A 47 16.95 3.12 -16.86
CA ILE A 47 17.05 2.43 -15.58
C ILE A 47 15.70 2.45 -14.88
N LEU A 48 15.36 1.31 -14.27
CA LEU A 48 14.20 1.17 -13.42
C LEU A 48 14.64 0.72 -12.02
N ILE A 49 14.20 1.46 -11.01
CA ILE A 49 14.44 1.16 -9.60
C ILE A 49 13.11 0.76 -8.98
N THR A 50 13.09 -0.35 -8.25
CA THR A 50 11.88 -0.81 -7.55
C THR A 50 12.26 -1.68 -6.36
N GLY A 51 11.63 -1.44 -5.21
CA GLY A 51 11.77 -2.29 -4.02
C GLY A 51 11.06 -3.65 -4.17
N SER A 52 10.14 -3.78 -5.12
CA SER A 52 9.41 -5.03 -5.40
C SER A 52 9.35 -5.26 -6.93
N PRO A 53 10.29 -6.02 -7.51
CA PRO A 53 10.35 -6.21 -8.96
C PRO A 53 9.13 -6.94 -9.52
N MET A 54 8.52 -7.85 -8.77
CA MET A 54 7.24 -8.49 -9.09
C MET A 54 6.43 -8.66 -7.80
N GLN A 55 5.18 -8.21 -7.75
CA GLN A 55 4.28 -8.54 -6.62
C GLN A 55 3.35 -9.69 -6.99
N ASN A 56 2.65 -9.61 -8.14
CA ASN A 56 1.46 -10.44 -8.31
C ASN A 56 1.28 -11.13 -9.68
N SER A 57 1.93 -10.67 -10.76
CA SER A 57 1.79 -11.35 -12.07
C SER A 57 2.97 -11.14 -13.02
N LEU A 58 3.18 -12.11 -13.91
CA LEU A 58 4.19 -12.04 -14.98
C LEU A 58 3.89 -10.93 -16.01
N GLN A 59 2.63 -10.49 -16.11
CA GLN A 59 2.27 -9.30 -16.90
C GLN A 59 2.98 -8.04 -16.40
N GLU A 60 3.12 -7.88 -15.07
CA GLU A 60 3.85 -6.76 -14.49
C GLU A 60 5.30 -6.75 -14.95
N LEU A 61 5.95 -7.93 -14.92
CA LEU A 61 7.33 -8.12 -15.38
C LEU A 61 7.49 -7.70 -16.84
N TRP A 62 6.60 -8.17 -17.71
CA TRP A 62 6.64 -7.81 -19.12
C TRP A 62 6.55 -6.31 -19.32
N SER A 63 5.65 -5.61 -18.62
CA SER A 63 5.51 -4.16 -18.74
C SER A 63 6.79 -3.40 -18.36
N LEU A 64 7.49 -3.86 -17.31
CA LEU A 64 8.76 -3.27 -16.86
C LEU A 64 9.87 -3.49 -17.90
N PHE A 65 9.99 -4.70 -18.44
CA PHE A 65 10.98 -5.03 -19.45
C PHE A 65 10.71 -4.38 -20.80
N ASP A 66 9.44 -4.22 -21.18
CA ASP A 66 9.04 -3.48 -22.37
C ASP A 66 9.44 -1.99 -22.27
N PHE A 67 9.44 -1.41 -21.06
CA PHE A 67 10.02 -0.08 -20.87
C PHE A 67 11.55 -0.07 -21.02
N MET A 68 12.27 -0.96 -20.32
CA MET A 68 13.74 -0.96 -20.29
C MET A 68 14.36 -1.33 -21.64
N ARG A 69 13.84 -2.37 -22.28
CA ARG A 69 14.32 -2.90 -23.55
C ARG A 69 13.15 -3.46 -24.37
N PRO A 70 12.44 -2.60 -25.13
CA PRO A 70 11.37 -3.03 -26.01
C PRO A 70 11.82 -4.17 -26.93
N GLY A 71 10.99 -5.21 -27.06
CA GLY A 71 11.25 -6.36 -27.92
C GLY A 71 12.06 -7.51 -27.30
N LEU A 72 12.69 -7.34 -26.12
CA LEU A 72 13.45 -8.43 -25.47
C LEU A 72 12.60 -9.67 -25.18
N LEU A 73 11.37 -9.45 -24.69
CA LEU A 73 10.42 -10.51 -24.34
C LEU A 73 9.36 -10.74 -25.43
N GLY A 74 9.55 -10.14 -26.61
CA GLY A 74 8.56 -10.16 -27.68
C GLY A 74 7.33 -9.28 -27.39
N THR A 75 6.28 -9.50 -28.18
CA THR A 75 5.01 -8.80 -28.02
C THR A 75 4.27 -9.27 -26.76
N TYR A 76 3.36 -8.44 -26.24
CA TYR A 76 2.59 -8.78 -25.05
C TYR A 76 1.87 -10.13 -25.18
N ASN A 77 1.14 -10.35 -26.28
CA ASN A 77 0.39 -11.58 -26.50
C ASN A 77 1.32 -12.80 -26.56
N ALA A 78 2.43 -12.71 -27.31
CA ALA A 78 3.39 -13.80 -27.40
C ALA A 78 4.01 -14.13 -26.02
N PHE A 79 4.29 -13.11 -25.22
CA PHE A 79 4.76 -13.31 -23.85
C PHE A 79 3.71 -14.00 -22.97
N MET A 80 2.46 -13.57 -23.06
CA MET A 80 1.37 -14.16 -22.27
C MET A 80 1.12 -15.62 -22.66
N ASP A 81 1.19 -15.95 -23.94
CA ASP A 81 0.94 -17.30 -24.44
C ASP A 81 2.11 -18.25 -24.15
N HIS A 82 3.35 -17.80 -24.36
CA HIS A 82 4.54 -18.67 -24.26
C HIS A 82 5.16 -18.71 -22.86
N PHE A 83 4.96 -17.67 -22.04
CA PHE A 83 5.52 -17.61 -20.70
C PHE A 83 4.46 -17.52 -19.61
N ALA A 84 3.60 -16.50 -19.62
CA ALA A 84 2.77 -16.21 -18.46
C ALA A 84 1.70 -17.27 -18.18
N THR A 85 0.97 -17.70 -19.21
CA THR A 85 -0.14 -18.65 -19.09
C THR A 85 0.37 -20.03 -18.68
N PRO A 86 1.40 -20.62 -19.33
CA PRO A 86 1.92 -21.93 -18.92
C PRO A 86 2.48 -21.95 -17.49
N ILE A 87 3.22 -20.89 -17.10
CA ILE A 87 3.76 -20.79 -15.73
C ILE A 87 2.63 -20.69 -14.71
N THR A 88 1.60 -19.90 -14.99
CA THR A 88 0.46 -19.74 -14.08
C THR A 88 -0.33 -21.05 -13.96
N GLN A 89 -0.55 -21.76 -15.08
CA GLN A 89 -1.25 -23.04 -15.10
C GLN A 89 -0.54 -24.12 -14.28
N GLY A 90 0.79 -24.24 -14.42
CA GLY A 90 1.58 -25.17 -13.63
C GLY A 90 1.75 -24.77 -12.15
N GLY A 91 1.34 -23.56 -11.77
CA GLY A 91 1.33 -23.10 -10.38
C GLY A 91 0.03 -23.37 -9.63
N TYR A 92 -1.04 -23.82 -10.32
CA TYR A 92 -2.31 -24.13 -9.66
C TYR A 92 -2.26 -25.47 -8.93
N ALA A 93 -2.97 -25.58 -7.81
CA ALA A 93 -3.00 -26.79 -6.99
C ALA A 93 -3.60 -28.03 -7.69
N ASN A 94 -4.31 -27.84 -8.81
CA ASN A 94 -4.87 -28.89 -9.64
C ASN A 94 -4.02 -29.18 -10.89
N ALA A 95 -2.80 -28.66 -10.97
CA ALA A 95 -1.91 -28.89 -12.10
C ALA A 95 -1.48 -30.35 -12.19
N THR A 96 -1.34 -30.85 -13.41
CA THR A 96 -0.74 -32.17 -13.66
C THR A 96 0.78 -32.11 -13.51
N GLN A 97 1.41 -33.24 -13.20
CA GLN A 97 2.87 -33.34 -13.09
C GLN A 97 3.60 -32.87 -14.37
N HIS A 98 2.99 -33.09 -15.53
CA HIS A 98 3.54 -32.59 -16.81
C HIS A 98 3.49 -31.05 -16.89
N GLN A 99 2.36 -30.43 -16.50
CA GLN A 99 2.22 -28.97 -16.49
C GLN A 99 3.18 -28.29 -15.51
N GLU A 100 3.39 -28.89 -14.33
CA GLU A 100 4.37 -28.39 -13.35
C GLU A 100 5.80 -28.41 -13.93
N ALA A 101 6.19 -29.53 -14.56
CA ALA A 101 7.52 -29.67 -15.16
C ALA A 101 7.73 -28.66 -16.30
N THR A 102 6.72 -28.50 -17.19
CA THR A 102 6.75 -27.51 -18.26
C THR A 102 6.85 -26.08 -17.71
N ALA A 103 6.06 -25.74 -16.70
CA ALA A 103 6.09 -24.42 -16.06
C ALA A 103 7.46 -24.11 -15.45
N LEU A 104 8.09 -25.09 -14.81
CA LEU A 104 9.42 -24.93 -14.22
C LEU A 104 10.49 -24.63 -15.28
N GLU A 105 10.49 -25.37 -16.40
CA GLU A 105 11.46 -25.16 -17.48
C GLU A 105 11.25 -23.80 -18.16
N ILE A 106 10.01 -23.40 -18.42
CA ILE A 106 9.70 -22.07 -18.98
C ILE A 106 10.12 -20.96 -17.99
N ALA A 107 9.88 -21.13 -16.70
CA ALA A 107 10.29 -20.17 -15.67
C ALA A 107 11.81 -20.04 -15.58
N LYS A 108 12.56 -21.15 -15.70
CA LYS A 108 14.04 -21.12 -15.75
C LYS A 108 14.52 -20.40 -17.01
N ALA A 109 13.94 -20.69 -18.17
CA ALA A 109 14.28 -20.02 -19.42
C ALA A 109 14.06 -18.50 -19.32
N LEU A 110 12.89 -18.09 -18.80
CA LEU A 110 12.59 -16.68 -18.56
C LEU A 110 13.58 -16.03 -17.60
N LYS A 111 13.89 -16.71 -16.48
CA LYS A 111 14.87 -16.24 -15.50
C LYS A 111 16.24 -15.99 -16.15
N ASN A 112 16.71 -16.91 -16.99
CA ASN A 112 18.01 -16.79 -17.66
C ASN A 112 18.05 -15.59 -18.62
N ILE A 113 16.95 -15.32 -19.33
CA ILE A 113 16.83 -14.17 -20.23
C ILE A 113 16.90 -12.84 -19.45
N ILE A 114 16.22 -12.76 -18.30
CA ILE A 114 16.09 -11.49 -17.55
C ILE A 114 17.26 -11.22 -16.58
N THR A 115 17.96 -12.26 -16.11
CA THR A 115 19.01 -12.16 -15.08
C THR A 115 20.10 -11.12 -15.39
N PRO A 116 20.62 -11.01 -16.64
CA PRO A 116 21.64 -10.00 -16.96
C PRO A 116 21.19 -8.55 -16.78
N TYR A 117 19.88 -8.29 -16.74
CA TYR A 117 19.29 -6.95 -16.63
C TYR A 117 18.83 -6.62 -15.21
N ILE A 118 18.89 -7.58 -14.28
CA ILE A 118 18.41 -7.40 -12.91
C ILE A 118 19.59 -7.40 -11.96
N LEU A 119 19.82 -6.25 -11.33
CA LEU A 119 20.65 -6.16 -10.14
C LEU A 119 19.75 -6.16 -8.91
N ARG A 120 19.74 -7.27 -8.18
CA ARG A 120 19.02 -7.39 -6.90
C ARG A 120 20.02 -7.77 -5.82
N ARG A 121 20.00 -7.00 -4.72
CA ARG A 121 20.74 -7.33 -3.50
C ARG A 121 19.77 -7.48 -2.35
N THR A 122 19.95 -8.51 -1.53
CA THR A 122 19.18 -8.66 -0.30
C THR A 122 19.89 -7.95 0.86
N LYS A 123 19.14 -7.58 1.91
CA LYS A 123 19.77 -6.98 3.11
C LYS A 123 20.78 -7.93 3.75
N ALA A 124 20.54 -9.24 3.68
CA ALA A 124 21.45 -10.28 4.17
C ALA A 124 22.81 -10.23 3.45
N GLU A 125 22.81 -10.06 2.12
CA GLU A 125 24.04 -9.97 1.31
C GLU A 125 24.88 -8.71 1.56
N VAL A 126 24.31 -7.67 2.19
CA VAL A 126 24.99 -6.39 2.44
C VAL A 126 25.18 -6.08 3.93
N GLN A 127 24.93 -7.05 4.82
CA GLN A 127 25.04 -6.85 6.28
C GLN A 127 26.43 -6.38 6.72
N GLU A 128 27.50 -6.83 6.04
CA GLU A 128 28.87 -6.42 6.36
C GLU A 128 29.11 -4.91 6.14
N HIS A 129 28.35 -4.30 5.22
CA HIS A 129 28.46 -2.89 4.87
C HIS A 129 27.38 -2.01 5.52
N ILE A 130 26.28 -2.61 5.99
CA ILE A 130 25.15 -1.89 6.57
C ILE A 130 24.85 -2.44 7.97
N LYS A 131 25.30 -1.72 9.00
CA LYS A 131 24.96 -2.00 10.40
C LYS A 131 23.53 -1.51 10.70
N LEU A 132 22.54 -2.35 10.44
CA LEU A 132 21.15 -2.12 10.84
C LEU A 132 20.82 -2.91 12.11
N PRO A 133 20.01 -2.36 13.03
CA PRO A 133 19.49 -3.11 14.15
C PRO A 133 18.53 -4.22 13.68
N GLU A 134 18.30 -5.20 14.53
CA GLU A 134 17.33 -6.27 14.26
C GLU A 134 15.91 -5.71 14.09
N LYS A 135 15.19 -6.23 13.10
CA LYS A 135 13.79 -5.91 12.85
C LYS A 135 12.92 -6.98 13.49
N ASN A 136 12.13 -6.61 14.49
CA ASN A 136 11.12 -7.48 15.09
C ASN A 136 9.74 -7.16 14.51
N GLU A 137 9.03 -8.17 14.01
CA GLU A 137 7.68 -8.05 13.45
C GLU A 137 6.71 -8.88 14.30
N GLN A 138 5.62 -8.26 14.72
CA GLN A 138 4.59 -8.91 15.54
C GLN A 138 3.21 -8.60 14.98
N VAL A 139 2.37 -9.63 14.90
CA VAL A 139 0.97 -9.50 14.51
C VAL A 139 0.11 -9.54 15.78
N LEU A 140 -0.61 -8.45 16.04
CA LEU A 140 -1.46 -8.32 17.21
C LEU A 140 -2.91 -8.66 16.86
N PHE A 141 -3.47 -9.63 17.57
CA PHE A 141 -4.88 -10.01 17.43
C PHE A 141 -5.73 -9.16 18.38
N CYS A 142 -6.49 -8.23 17.82
CA CYS A 142 -7.40 -7.38 18.58
C CYS A 142 -8.83 -7.91 18.48
N ALA A 143 -9.45 -8.26 19.62
CA ALA A 143 -10.85 -8.65 19.64
C ALA A 143 -11.75 -7.43 19.38
N LEU A 144 -12.83 -7.60 18.61
CA LEU A 144 -13.85 -6.58 18.44
C LEU A 144 -14.57 -6.31 19.76
N THR A 145 -14.90 -5.05 20.02
CA THR A 145 -15.78 -4.67 21.14
C THR A 145 -17.20 -5.18 20.90
N ARG A 146 -18.03 -5.17 21.95
CA ARG A 146 -19.45 -5.56 21.82
C ARG A 146 -20.17 -4.70 20.79
N GLU A 147 -20.02 -3.38 20.89
CA GLU A 147 -20.58 -2.42 19.92
C GLU A 147 -20.11 -2.70 18.49
N GLN A 148 -18.80 -2.90 18.28
CA GLN A 148 -18.27 -3.24 16.95
C GLN A 148 -18.87 -4.54 16.41
N ARG A 149 -19.01 -5.57 17.26
CA ARG A 149 -19.60 -6.84 16.86
C ARG A 149 -21.07 -6.69 16.47
N ASP A 150 -21.83 -5.93 17.24
CA ASP A 150 -23.25 -5.69 16.98
C ASP A 150 -23.44 -4.92 15.67
N LEU A 151 -22.66 -3.85 15.43
CA LEU A 151 -22.66 -3.10 14.16
C LEU A 151 -22.20 -3.96 12.98
N TYR A 152 -21.15 -4.77 13.16
CA TYR A 152 -20.61 -5.65 12.13
C TYR A 152 -21.64 -6.70 11.71
N MET A 153 -22.28 -7.37 12.67
CA MET A 153 -23.33 -8.35 12.40
C MET A 153 -24.58 -7.69 11.81
N GLY A 154 -24.98 -6.52 12.31
CA GLY A 154 -26.10 -5.75 11.76
C GLY A 154 -25.89 -5.40 10.28
N TYR A 155 -24.69 -4.93 9.92
CA TYR A 155 -24.35 -4.62 8.53
C TYR A 155 -24.34 -5.88 7.65
N LEU A 156 -23.77 -7.00 8.13
CA LEU A 156 -23.78 -8.27 7.40
C LEU A 156 -25.18 -8.83 7.16
N MET A 157 -26.09 -8.66 8.11
CA MET A 157 -27.48 -9.11 7.98
C MET A 157 -28.35 -8.14 7.17
N GLY A 158 -27.85 -6.95 6.87
CA GLY A 158 -28.54 -5.89 6.15
C GLY A 158 -28.85 -6.21 4.69
N SER A 159 -29.82 -5.47 4.12
CA SER A 159 -30.28 -5.64 2.74
C SER A 159 -29.16 -5.43 1.71
N THR A 160 -28.22 -4.52 1.96
CA THR A 160 -27.06 -4.25 1.10
C THR A 160 -26.22 -5.50 0.87
N VAL A 161 -25.79 -6.17 1.94
CA VAL A 161 -24.95 -7.38 1.83
C VAL A 161 -25.78 -8.55 1.27
N ARG A 162 -27.04 -8.69 1.67
CA ARG A 162 -27.94 -9.71 1.13
C ARG A 162 -28.10 -9.60 -0.40
N SER A 163 -28.31 -8.38 -0.89
CA SER A 163 -28.43 -8.10 -2.33
C SER A 163 -27.13 -8.36 -3.12
N ILE A 164 -25.98 -8.30 -2.47
CA ILE A 164 -24.67 -8.62 -3.07
C ILE A 164 -24.48 -10.14 -3.17
N LEU A 165 -24.99 -10.88 -2.17
CA LEU A 165 -24.88 -12.34 -2.08
C LEU A 165 -25.95 -13.07 -2.91
N ASP A 166 -27.05 -12.40 -3.26
CA ASP A 166 -28.08 -12.96 -4.15
C ASP A 166 -27.53 -13.17 -5.56
N LYS A 167 -27.39 -14.46 -5.90
CA LYS A 167 -26.72 -15.00 -7.10
C LYS A 167 -27.42 -14.69 -8.43
N ASP A 168 -28.62 -14.12 -8.39
CA ASP A 168 -29.42 -13.81 -9.59
C ASP A 168 -29.02 -12.51 -10.29
N SER A 169 -28.11 -11.74 -9.69
CA SER A 169 -27.51 -10.59 -10.36
C SER A 169 -26.47 -11.07 -11.37
N LYS A 170 -26.83 -11.02 -12.66
CA LYS A 170 -25.98 -11.43 -13.79
C LYS A 170 -24.56 -10.83 -13.66
N PHE A 171 -23.56 -11.69 -13.86
CA PHE A 171 -22.13 -11.34 -13.86
C PHE A 171 -21.84 -10.08 -14.69
N GLY A 172 -21.43 -9.01 -14.01
CA GLY A 172 -20.98 -7.75 -14.59
C GLY A 172 -20.30 -6.84 -13.54
N ASP A 173 -19.61 -5.79 -13.99
CA ASP A 173 -18.90 -4.80 -13.17
C ASP A 173 -19.64 -4.20 -11.94
N PRO A 174 -20.99 -4.09 -11.89
CA PRO A 174 -21.69 -3.53 -10.73
C PRO A 174 -21.53 -4.34 -9.43
N ILE A 175 -21.38 -5.66 -9.51
CA ILE A 175 -21.32 -6.54 -8.33
C ILE A 175 -19.99 -6.40 -7.61
N ARG A 176 -18.87 -6.36 -8.35
CA ARG A 176 -17.53 -6.17 -7.78
C ARG A 176 -17.42 -4.84 -7.04
N ALA A 177 -17.97 -3.77 -7.61
CA ALA A 177 -18.00 -2.46 -6.96
C ALA A 177 -18.77 -2.52 -5.62
N ARG A 178 -19.94 -3.17 -5.59
CA ARG A 178 -20.73 -3.32 -4.36
C ARG A 178 -20.03 -4.16 -3.29
N VAL A 179 -19.34 -5.25 -3.67
CA VAL A 179 -18.51 -6.04 -2.74
C VAL A 179 -17.40 -5.18 -2.13
N LEU A 180 -16.71 -4.37 -2.94
CA LEU A 180 -15.66 -3.48 -2.46
C LEU A 180 -16.21 -2.44 -1.47
N VAL A 181 -17.39 -1.90 -1.73
CA VAL A 181 -18.08 -0.99 -0.78
C VAL A 181 -18.36 -1.72 0.53
N ALA A 182 -18.94 -2.92 0.48
CA ALA A 182 -19.24 -3.71 1.68
C ALA A 182 -17.98 -4.02 2.51
N LEU A 183 -16.90 -4.48 1.87
CA LEU A 183 -15.62 -4.73 2.52
C LEU A 183 -15.03 -3.46 3.13
N THR A 184 -15.15 -2.33 2.44
CA THR A 184 -14.70 -1.02 2.93
C THR A 184 -15.47 -0.61 4.18
N THR A 185 -16.79 -0.80 4.21
CA THR A 185 -17.62 -0.51 5.38
C THR A 185 -17.28 -1.40 6.57
N LEU A 186 -17.11 -2.72 6.35
CA LEU A 186 -16.69 -3.64 7.41
C LEU A 186 -15.31 -3.27 7.98
N ARG A 187 -14.38 -2.83 7.13
CA ARG A 187 -13.07 -2.30 7.55
C ARG A 187 -13.22 -1.05 8.43
N LYS A 188 -14.13 -0.13 8.09
CA LYS A 188 -14.42 1.07 8.91
C LYS A 188 -14.89 0.68 10.31
N ILE A 189 -15.88 -0.21 10.42
CA ILE A 189 -16.39 -0.71 11.71
C ILE A 189 -15.25 -1.32 12.56
N CYS A 190 -14.39 -2.13 11.94
CA CYS A 190 -13.25 -2.76 12.62
C CYS A 190 -12.18 -1.76 13.07
N ASN A 191 -11.99 -0.67 12.33
CA ASN A 191 -11.07 0.42 12.69
C ASN A 191 -11.67 1.25 13.83
N HIS A 192 -12.85 1.83 13.66
CA HIS A 192 -13.59 2.51 14.72
C HIS A 192 -15.09 2.59 14.37
N PRO A 193 -16.02 2.36 15.32
CA PRO A 193 -17.46 2.44 15.05
C PRO A 193 -17.88 3.81 14.47
N ASP A 194 -17.28 4.89 14.96
CA ASP A 194 -17.57 6.25 14.47
C ASP A 194 -17.29 6.46 12.98
N LEU A 195 -16.35 5.73 12.38
CA LEU A 195 -16.10 5.80 10.93
C LEU A 195 -17.28 5.27 10.11
N TYR A 196 -18.16 4.47 10.72
CA TYR A 196 -19.37 3.96 10.10
C TYR A 196 -20.59 4.78 10.51
N LEU A 197 -20.72 5.11 11.79
CA LEU A 197 -21.89 5.82 12.32
C LEU A 197 -22.00 7.24 11.75
N TYR A 198 -20.93 8.02 11.76
CA TYR A 198 -20.96 9.41 11.29
C TYR A 198 -20.81 9.57 9.77
N GLU A 199 -20.59 8.48 9.02
CA GLU A 199 -20.81 8.49 7.57
C GLU A 199 -22.28 8.19 7.21
N ALA A 200 -23.04 7.57 8.13
CA ALA A 200 -24.44 7.22 7.90
C ALA A 200 -25.40 8.35 8.27
N HIS A 201 -24.94 9.35 9.03
CA HIS A 201 -25.68 10.56 9.38
C HIS A 201 -25.15 11.73 8.53
N ASP A 202 -25.95 12.22 7.58
CA ASP A 202 -25.65 13.42 6.76
C ASP A 202 -25.78 14.73 7.58
N ASP A 203 -26.22 14.66 8.83
CA ASP A 203 -26.42 15.80 9.72
C ASP A 203 -25.26 15.88 10.74
N ASP A 204 -24.38 16.88 10.55
CA ASP A 204 -23.26 17.20 11.46
C ASP A 204 -23.73 17.60 12.88
N GLU A 205 -25.04 17.77 13.11
CA GLU A 205 -25.62 18.31 14.35
C GLU A 205 -25.69 17.29 15.52
N ASP A 206 -25.53 15.98 15.27
CA ASP A 206 -25.62 14.92 16.29
C ASP A 206 -24.25 14.33 16.72
N ILE A 207 -23.14 14.99 16.37
CA ILE A 207 -21.81 14.55 16.80
C ILE A 207 -21.58 14.93 18.27
N ASP A 208 -21.76 13.96 19.17
CA ASP A 208 -21.23 14.06 20.52
C ASP A 208 -19.69 14.12 20.48
N GLU A 209 -19.14 15.35 20.45
CA GLU A 209 -17.71 15.64 20.45
C GLU A 209 -16.97 14.99 21.62
N GLU A 210 -17.65 14.71 22.74
CA GLU A 210 -17.04 14.12 23.92
C GLU A 210 -16.83 12.59 23.79
N SER A 211 -17.72 11.93 23.05
CA SER A 211 -17.72 10.49 22.77
C SER A 211 -17.05 10.10 21.45
N PHE A 212 -16.97 11.02 20.50
CA PHE A 212 -16.32 10.81 19.21
C PHE A 212 -14.85 10.39 19.38
N GLY A 213 -14.44 9.35 18.67
CA GLY A 213 -13.07 8.83 18.68
C GLY A 213 -12.65 8.17 19.99
N ASN A 214 -13.61 7.81 20.87
CA ASN A 214 -13.28 7.19 22.14
C ASN A 214 -12.65 5.81 21.96
N TRP A 215 -11.36 5.72 22.31
CA TRP A 215 -10.53 4.53 22.13
C TRP A 215 -11.10 3.24 22.75
N LYS A 216 -11.96 3.34 23.78
CA LYS A 216 -12.59 2.17 24.42
C LYS A 216 -13.63 1.49 23.53
N ARG A 217 -14.17 2.19 22.53
CA ARG A 217 -15.20 1.68 21.61
C ARG A 217 -14.61 0.83 20.48
N SER A 218 -13.29 0.89 20.27
CA SER A 218 -12.57 0.06 19.29
C SER A 218 -11.52 -0.83 19.94
N GLY A 219 -11.54 -2.12 19.62
CA GLY A 219 -10.57 -3.09 20.12
C GLY A 219 -9.14 -2.76 19.69
N LYS A 220 -8.96 -2.34 18.43
CA LYS A 220 -7.68 -1.87 17.91
C LYS A 220 -7.20 -0.61 18.63
N MET A 221 -8.09 0.38 18.82
CA MET A 221 -7.73 1.60 19.56
C MET A 221 -7.32 1.30 21.00
N SER A 222 -7.96 0.34 21.66
CA SER A 222 -7.60 -0.08 23.02
C SER A 222 -6.18 -0.66 23.10
N VAL A 223 -5.78 -1.43 22.08
CA VAL A 223 -4.41 -1.94 21.97
C VAL A 223 -3.43 -0.81 21.69
N VAL A 224 -3.73 0.08 20.73
CA VAL A 224 -2.89 1.25 20.41
C VAL A 224 -2.69 2.14 21.65
N HIS A 225 -3.76 2.44 22.38
CA HIS A 225 -3.70 3.20 23.62
C HIS A 225 -2.75 2.56 24.63
N SER A 226 -2.87 1.25 24.83
CA SER A 226 -2.04 0.50 25.78
C SER A 226 -0.57 0.49 25.36
N LEU A 227 -0.28 0.27 24.07
CA LEU A 227 1.07 0.29 23.52
C LEU A 227 1.72 1.66 23.64
N LEU A 228 1.02 2.72 23.21
CA LEU A 228 1.54 4.09 23.29
C LEU A 228 1.85 4.49 24.73
N LYS A 229 1.00 4.09 25.69
CA LYS A 229 1.27 4.36 27.11
C LYS A 229 2.52 3.66 27.64
N ILE A 230 2.79 2.43 27.21
CA ILE A 230 3.99 1.68 27.59
C ILE A 230 5.23 2.28 26.93
N TRP A 231 5.18 2.49 25.61
CA TRP A 231 6.28 2.98 24.81
C TRP A 231 6.66 4.42 25.16
N LEU A 232 5.69 5.25 25.52
CA LEU A 232 5.95 6.59 26.03
C LEU A 232 6.78 6.57 27.32
N LYS A 233 6.41 5.69 28.27
CA LYS A 233 7.16 5.53 29.53
C LYS A 233 8.59 5.01 29.30
N GLN A 234 8.79 4.24 28.24
CA GLN A 234 10.09 3.72 27.84
C GLN A 234 10.91 4.70 26.98
N GLY A 235 10.33 5.84 26.59
CA GLY A 235 10.98 6.82 25.71
C GLY A 235 11.09 6.39 24.25
N HIS A 236 10.30 5.40 23.82
CA HIS A 236 10.27 4.94 22.43
C HIS A 236 9.48 5.90 21.55
N ARG A 237 9.91 6.02 20.29
CA ARG A 237 9.30 6.91 19.29
C ARG A 237 8.59 6.09 18.24
N THR A 238 7.34 6.44 17.97
CA THR A 238 6.40 5.56 17.28
C THR A 238 5.90 6.18 15.98
N LEU A 239 5.96 5.40 14.88
CA LEU A 239 5.23 5.70 13.65
C LEU A 239 3.88 4.99 13.68
N ILE A 240 2.81 5.67 13.32
CA ILE A 240 1.48 5.05 13.13
C ILE A 240 1.04 5.29 11.70
N PHE A 241 0.82 4.19 10.98
CA PHE A 241 0.32 4.19 9.62
C PHE A 241 -1.15 3.77 9.56
N SER A 242 -1.96 4.54 8.83
CA SER A 242 -3.33 4.15 8.49
C SER A 242 -3.65 4.43 7.03
N GLN A 243 -4.59 3.70 6.43
CA GLN A 243 -5.05 3.97 5.06
C GLN A 243 -6.02 5.15 4.98
N SER A 244 -6.78 5.38 6.06
CA SER A 244 -7.87 6.36 6.08
C SER A 244 -7.45 7.67 6.74
N ARG A 245 -7.70 8.80 6.06
CA ARG A 245 -7.55 10.13 6.66
C ARG A 245 -8.50 10.34 7.84
N ALA A 246 -9.72 9.82 7.75
CA ALA A 246 -10.68 9.89 8.85
C ALA A 246 -10.19 9.11 10.09
N MET A 247 -9.53 7.96 9.88
CA MET A 247 -8.91 7.24 11.00
C MET A 247 -7.71 7.99 11.59
N LEU A 248 -6.92 8.68 10.76
CA LEU A 248 -5.88 9.58 11.27
C LEU A 248 -6.45 10.72 12.12
N CYS A 249 -7.61 11.27 11.79
CA CYS A 249 -8.29 12.28 12.60
C CYS A 249 -8.69 11.72 13.98
N ILE A 250 -9.26 10.51 14.03
CA ILE A 250 -9.59 9.84 15.31
C ILE A 250 -8.32 9.58 16.14
N LEU A 251 -7.24 9.11 15.50
CA LEU A 251 -5.95 8.91 16.17
C LEU A 251 -5.37 10.24 16.68
N GLU A 252 -5.47 11.31 15.89
CA GLU A 252 -4.99 12.64 16.24
C GLU A 252 -5.71 13.21 17.46
N GLN A 253 -7.05 13.13 17.50
CA GLN A 253 -7.84 13.53 18.65
C GLN A 253 -7.49 12.72 19.90
N HIS A 254 -7.26 11.40 19.75
CA HIS A 254 -6.79 10.56 20.84
C HIS A 254 -5.44 11.06 21.40
N LEU A 255 -4.49 11.37 20.52
CA LEU A 255 -3.19 11.91 20.92
C LEU A 255 -3.33 13.28 21.61
N GLN A 256 -4.17 14.18 21.10
CA GLN A 256 -4.44 15.49 21.69
C GLN A 256 -5.06 15.37 23.10
N LYS A 257 -6.09 14.53 23.26
CA LYS A 257 -6.78 14.31 24.55
C LYS A 257 -5.83 13.79 25.64
N HIS A 258 -4.82 13.02 25.24
CA HIS A 258 -3.78 12.50 26.13
C HIS A 258 -2.48 13.31 26.14
N LYS A 259 -2.47 14.51 25.52
CA LYS A 259 -1.33 15.46 25.50
C LYS A 259 -0.03 14.87 24.94
N PHE A 260 -0.14 14.02 23.92
CA PHE A 260 1.03 13.55 23.18
C PHE A 260 1.54 14.64 22.24
N GLU A 261 2.86 14.78 22.15
CA GLU A 261 3.53 15.59 21.13
C GLU A 261 3.71 14.75 19.86
N TYR A 262 3.09 15.17 18.77
CA TYR A 262 3.07 14.41 17.52
C TYR A 262 3.24 15.30 16.29
N LEU A 263 3.60 14.67 15.17
CA LEU A 263 3.53 15.25 13.84
C LEU A 263 2.59 14.42 12.98
N LYS A 264 1.95 15.05 11.99
CA LYS A 264 1.03 14.40 11.07
C LYS A 264 1.41 14.73 9.63
N MET A 265 1.48 13.71 8.79
CA MET A 265 1.67 13.85 7.35
C MET A 265 0.64 13.03 6.59
N ASP A 266 -0.36 13.72 6.05
CA ASP A 266 -1.34 13.13 5.15
C ASP A 266 -1.16 13.65 3.71
N GLY A 267 -2.00 13.20 2.79
CA GLY A 267 -1.93 13.59 1.38
C GLY A 267 -2.12 15.08 1.10
N SER A 268 -2.57 15.88 2.09
CA SER A 268 -2.80 17.32 1.95
C SER A 268 -1.53 18.16 2.12
N VAL A 269 -0.48 17.60 2.76
CA VAL A 269 0.77 18.32 3.01
C VAL A 269 1.55 18.49 1.70
N SER A 270 1.95 19.73 1.42
CA SER A 270 2.76 20.07 0.24
C SER A 270 4.13 19.41 0.27
N VAL A 271 4.72 19.14 -0.90
CA VAL A 271 6.01 18.44 -1.02
C VAL A 271 7.13 19.15 -0.23
N ALA A 272 7.15 20.48 -0.24
CA ALA A 272 8.14 21.27 0.50
C ALA A 272 8.01 21.09 2.02
N GLN A 273 6.79 21.08 2.55
CA GLN A 273 6.53 20.89 3.98
C GLN A 273 6.83 19.47 4.45
N ARG A 274 6.65 18.45 3.58
CA ARG A 274 6.94 17.04 3.93
C ARG A 274 8.38 16.85 4.39
N GLN A 275 9.34 17.40 3.65
CA GLN A 275 10.77 17.29 4.01
C GLN A 275 11.07 17.96 5.34
N ASN A 276 10.43 19.10 5.62
CA ASN A 276 10.59 19.78 6.90
C ASN A 276 10.01 18.95 8.06
N LEU A 277 8.83 18.32 7.90
CA LEU A 277 8.24 17.44 8.91
C LEU A 277 9.11 16.22 9.19
N ILE A 278 9.65 15.57 8.15
CA ILE A 278 10.53 14.41 8.27
C ILE A 278 11.81 14.79 9.02
N LYS A 279 12.43 15.90 8.62
CA LYS A 279 13.63 16.44 9.28
C LYS A 279 13.35 16.76 10.75
N THR A 280 12.26 17.48 11.00
CA THR A 280 11.83 17.86 12.36
C THR A 280 11.62 16.62 13.23
N PHE A 281 10.97 15.58 12.71
CA PHE A 281 10.81 14.33 13.45
C PHE A 281 12.17 13.67 13.70
N ASN A 282 13.04 13.52 12.71
CA ASN A 282 14.31 12.82 12.92
C ASN A 282 15.24 13.56 13.91
N GLU A 283 15.23 14.90 13.91
CA GLU A 283 16.13 15.73 14.72
C GLU A 283 15.56 16.10 16.11
N ASN A 284 14.23 16.22 16.23
CA ASN A 284 13.59 16.67 17.47
C ASN A 284 12.91 15.51 18.21
N ALA A 285 13.56 15.05 19.27
CA ALA A 285 13.05 13.99 20.15
C ALA A 285 11.79 14.39 20.95
N LYS A 286 11.39 15.67 20.94
CA LYS A 286 10.12 16.13 21.54
C LYS A 286 8.92 15.44 20.91
N PHE A 287 8.96 15.18 19.60
CA PHE A 287 7.85 14.54 18.89
C PHE A 287 7.96 13.02 19.01
N LEU A 288 7.06 12.43 19.79
CA LEU A 288 7.12 11.01 20.16
C LEU A 288 6.30 10.13 19.21
N VAL A 289 5.31 10.72 18.54
CA VAL A 289 4.46 10.02 17.57
C VAL A 289 4.47 10.72 16.23
N PHE A 290 4.54 9.95 15.14
CA PHE A 290 4.35 10.45 13.78
C PHE A 290 3.19 9.71 13.11
N LEU A 291 2.13 10.44 12.78
CA LEU A 291 0.97 9.93 12.06
C LEU A 291 1.18 10.08 10.56
N ALA A 292 1.03 8.99 9.80
CA ALA A 292 1.15 9.03 8.35
C ALA A 292 0.10 8.15 7.66
N THR A 293 -0.29 8.53 6.46
CA THR A 293 -0.97 7.58 5.57
C THR A 293 0.05 6.63 4.96
N THR A 294 -0.26 5.34 4.83
CA THR A 294 0.63 4.35 4.19
C THR A 294 1.09 4.78 2.79
N ARG A 295 0.21 5.42 2.01
CA ARG A 295 0.53 5.92 0.67
C ARG A 295 1.55 7.05 0.66
N VAL A 296 1.55 7.92 1.68
CA VAL A 296 2.44 9.08 1.75
C VAL A 296 3.73 8.74 2.49
N GLY A 297 3.66 7.93 3.53
CA GLY A 297 4.83 7.54 4.34
C GLY A 297 5.51 6.24 3.90
N GLY A 298 4.89 5.45 3.02
CA GLY A 298 5.46 4.19 2.52
C GLY A 298 6.39 4.32 1.30
N LEU A 299 6.47 5.51 0.68
CA LEU A 299 7.27 5.74 -0.53
C LEU A 299 8.28 6.86 -0.32
N GLY A 300 9.57 6.54 -0.34
CA GLY A 300 10.66 7.53 -0.37
C GLY A 300 10.82 8.41 0.88
N VAL A 301 10.32 7.95 2.04
CA VAL A 301 10.37 8.71 3.31
C VAL A 301 11.21 7.95 4.35
N ASN A 302 12.30 8.57 4.81
CA ASN A 302 13.20 7.99 5.81
C ASN A 302 12.94 8.59 7.20
N LEU A 303 12.12 7.91 8.00
CA LEU A 303 11.79 8.28 9.39
C LEU A 303 12.62 7.46 10.38
N THR A 304 13.94 7.65 10.37
CA THR A 304 14.89 6.90 11.20
C THR A 304 14.85 7.29 12.68
N GLY A 305 14.19 8.40 13.03
CA GLY A 305 14.02 8.84 14.42
C GLY A 305 13.06 7.97 15.24
N ALA A 306 12.32 7.06 14.62
CA ALA A 306 11.42 6.13 15.30
C ALA A 306 12.00 4.72 15.38
N ASP A 307 11.69 4.03 16.47
CA ASP A 307 12.11 2.65 16.73
C ASP A 307 10.90 1.71 16.93
N ARG A 308 9.68 2.23 16.89
CA ARG A 308 8.42 1.47 16.90
C ARG A 308 7.53 1.86 15.73
N VAL A 309 6.84 0.88 15.16
CA VAL A 309 5.92 1.08 14.04
C VAL A 309 4.61 0.33 14.31
N ILE A 310 3.49 1.04 14.22
CA ILE A 310 2.14 0.50 14.23
C ILE A 310 1.56 0.63 12.83
N ILE A 311 1.18 -0.49 12.23
CA ILE A 311 0.34 -0.52 11.02
C ILE A 311 -1.08 -0.77 11.50
N TYR A 312 -1.90 0.28 11.53
CA TYR A 312 -3.24 0.22 12.12
C TYR A 312 -4.23 -0.57 11.25
N ASP A 313 -4.19 -0.31 9.95
CA ASP A 313 -4.92 -1.03 8.93
C ASP A 313 -4.02 -1.21 7.68
N PRO A 314 -3.54 -2.43 7.42
CA PRO A 314 -2.72 -2.71 6.24
C PRO A 314 -3.53 -2.54 4.95
N ASP A 315 -2.86 -2.36 3.80
CA ASP A 315 -3.52 -2.41 2.48
C ASP A 315 -4.25 -3.73 2.26
#